data_AF-X1TXS9-F1
#
_entry.id   AF-X1TXS9-F1
#
_cell.length_a   1.000
_cell.length_b   1.000
_cell.length_c   1.000
_cell.angle_alpha   90.00
_cell.angle_beta   90.00
_cell.angle_gamma   90.00
#
_symmetry.space_group_name_H-M   'P 1'
#
loop_
_entity.id
_entity.type
_entity.pdbx_description
1 polymer ?
#
loop_
_entity_poly.entity_id
_entity_poly.type
_entity_poly.pdbx_seq_one_letter_code
_entity_poly.pdbx_strand_id
1 'polypeptide(L)' 'MKWTIIVALLCITGLEAFALSRGIDGAIFGIAITALAGLGGYEIKALIDKQKEGK' A
#
# COMPACT_ATOMS: atom_id res chain seq x y z
N MET A 1 -12.14 12.22 8.21
CA MET A 1 -11.09 11.47 7.47
C MET A 1 -10.78 10.21 8.26
N LYS A 2 -10.78 9.03 7.61
CA LYS A 2 -10.55 7.75 8.29
C LYS A 2 -9.10 7.71 8.81
N TRP A 3 -8.93 7.59 10.12
CA TRP A 3 -7.62 7.47 10.80
C TRP A 3 -6.72 6.38 10.19
N THR A 4 -7.33 5.38 9.56
CA THR A 4 -6.67 4.31 8.80
C THR A 4 -5.68 4.83 7.75
N ILE A 5 -5.99 5.94 7.06
CA ILE A 5 -5.10 6.49 6.03
C ILE A 5 -3.83 7.08 6.67
N ILE A 6 -3.98 7.77 7.79
CA ILE A 6 -2.86 8.38 8.53
C ILE A 6 -1.92 7.29 9.07
N VAL A 7 -2.49 6.21 9.62
CA VAL A 7 -1.72 5.06 10.12
C VAL A 7 -0.98 4.35 8.98
N ALA A 8 -1.64 4.14 7.84
CA ALA A 8 -1.00 3.54 6.67
C ALA A 8 0.18 4.38 6.16
N LEU A 9 0.01 5.70 6.10
CA LEU A 9 1.07 6.64 5.69
C LEU A 9 2.28 6.56 6.63
N LEU A 10 2.05 6.58 7.96
CA LEU A 10 3.13 6.45 8.94
C LEU A 10 3.90 5.13 8.83
N CYS A 11 3.20 4.01 8.60
CA CYS A 11 3.84 2.71 8.41
C CYS A 11 4.71 2.67 7.15
N ILE A 12 4.22 3.18 6.03
CA ILE A 12 4.95 3.18 4.76
C ILE A 12 6.19 4.08 4.88
N THR A 13 6.04 5.30 5.41
CA THR A 13 7.16 6.23 5.60
C THR A 13 8.22 5.66 6.57
N GLY A 14 7.81 4.95 7.62
CA GLY A 14 8.75 4.28 8.53
C GLY A 14 9.55 3.17 7.85
N LEU A 15 8.89 2.36 7.02
CA LEU A 15 9.55 1.33 6.20
C LEU A 15 10.50 1.92 5.16
N GLU A 16 10.12 3.02 4.50
CA GLU A 16 10.98 3.77 3.57
C GLU A 16 12.23 4.29 4.27
N ALA A 17 12.09 4.91 5.44
CA ALA A 17 13.22 5.45 6.20
C ALA A 17 14.18 4.34 6.65
N PHE A 18 13.65 3.20 7.08
CA PHE A 18 14.46 2.04 7.45
C PHE A 18 15.20 1.44 6.25
N ALA A 19 14.53 1.34 5.09
CA ALA A 19 15.15 0.88 3.85
C ALA A 19 16.26 1.83 3.38
N LEU A 20 16.04 3.14 3.45
CA LEU A 20 17.07 4.15 3.15
C LEU A 20 18.29 4.01 4.07
N SER A 21 18.08 3.78 5.36
CA SER A 21 19.17 3.56 6.32
C SER A 21 19.99 2.29 6.04
N ARG A 22 19.43 1.32 5.30
CA ARG A 22 20.11 0.11 4.83
C ARG A 22 20.78 0.28 3.46
N GLY A 23 20.73 1.47 2.87
CA GLY A 23 21.26 1.75 1.55
C GLY A 23 20.43 1.14 0.41
N ILE A 24 19.17 0.78 0.67
CA ILE A 24 18.26 0.36 -0.39
C ILE A 24 17.87 1.59 -1.21
N ASP A 25 17.93 1.44 -2.53
CA ASP A 25 17.54 2.48 -3.47
C ASP A 25 16.05 2.78 -3.35
N GLY A 26 15.73 4.00 -2.92
CA GLY A 26 14.35 4.44 -2.69
C GLY A 26 13.47 4.32 -3.94
N ALA A 27 14.07 4.35 -5.13
CA ALA A 27 13.38 4.13 -6.39
C ALA A 27 12.86 2.68 -6.52
N ILE A 28 13.69 1.68 -6.19
CA ILE A 28 13.30 0.26 -6.26
C ILE A 28 12.23 -0.04 -5.20
N PHE A 29 12.38 0.52 -4.00
CA PHE A 29 11.39 0.39 -2.94
C PHE A 29 10.04 1.01 -3.33
N GLY A 30 10.04 2.21 -3.90
CA GLY A 30 8.84 2.89 -4.40
C GLY A 30 8.12 2.10 -5.51
N ILE A 31 8.87 1.44 -6.40
CA ILE A 31 8.30 0.54 -7.42
C ILE A 31 7.60 -0.66 -6.76
N ALA A 32 8.22 -1.27 -5.74
CA ALA A 32 7.61 -2.39 -5.01
C ALA A 32 6.33 -1.96 -4.28
N ILE A 33 6.32 -0.81 -3.60
CA ILE A 33 5.13 -0.28 -2.94
C ILE A 33 4.03 0.05 -3.95
N THR A 34 4.38 0.63 -5.10
CA THR A 34 3.41 0.93 -6.17
C THR A 34 2.79 -0.35 -6.72
N ALA A 35 3.60 -1.40 -6.94
CA ALA A 35 3.11 -2.70 -7.38
C ALA A 35 2.17 -3.33 -6.34
N LEU A 36 2.54 -3.29 -5.05
CA LEU A 36 1.70 -3.78 -3.95
C LEU A 36 0.39 -2.99 -3.81
N ALA A 37 0.44 -1.67 -3.93
CA ALA A 37 -0.74 -0.81 -3.88
C ALA A 37 -1.68 -1.06 -5.07
N GLY A 38 -1.14 -1.26 -6.27
CA GLY A 38 -1.91 -1.63 -7.46
C GLY A 38 -2.59 -3.00 -7.32
N LEU A 39 -1.84 -4.01 -6.88
CA LEU A 39 -2.36 -5.37 -6.66
C LEU A 39 -3.40 -5.41 -5.54
N GLY A 40 -3.08 -4.79 -4.39
CA GLY A 40 -4.02 -4.70 -3.27
C GLY A 40 -5.28 -3.92 -3.62
N GLY A 41 -5.16 -2.84 -4.41
CA GLY A 41 -6.31 -2.10 -4.92
C GLY A 41 -7.20 -2.94 -5.86
N TYR A 42 -6.59 -3.81 -6.67
CA TYR A 42 -7.33 -4.72 -7.56
C TYR A 42 -8.08 -5.81 -6.78
N GLU A 43 -7.45 -6.43 -5.77
CA GLU A 43 -8.11 -7.41 -4.91
C GLU A 43 -9.25 -6.78 -4.08
N ILE A 44 -9.02 -5.60 -3.51
CA ILE A 44 -10.07 -4.88 -2.78
C ILE A 44 -11.25 -4.58 -3.72
N LYS A 45 -10.98 -4.18 -4.96
CA LYS A 45 -12.03 -3.94 -5.95
C LYS A 45 -12.81 -5.23 -6.26
N ALA A 46 -12.13 -6.35 -6.43
CA ALA A 46 -12.77 -7.65 -6.65
C ALA A 46 -13.65 -8.09 -5.47
N LEU A 47 -13.19 -7.84 -4.24
CA LEU A 47 -13.97 -8.10 -3.02
C LEU A 47 -15.22 -7.22 -2.92
N ILE A 48 -15.10 -5.93 -3.28
CA ILE A 48 -16.25 -4.99 -3.29
C ILE A 48 -17.27 -5.41 -4.35
N ASP A 49 -16.81 -5.79 -5.54
CA ASP A 49 -17.67 -6.22 -6.65
C ASP A 49 -18.47 -7.48 -6.28
N LYS A 50 -17.79 -8.47 -5.69
CA LYS A 50 -18.42 -9.70 -5.17
C LYS A 50 -19.45 -9.43 -4.07
N GLN A 51 -19.24 -8.42 -3.24
CA GLN A 51 -20.24 -7.98 -2.24
C GLN A 51 -21.44 -7.26 -2.86
N LYS A 52 -21.27 -6.71 -4.06
CA LYS A 52 -22.31 -5.97 -4.79
C LYS A 52 -23.20 -6.89 -5.61
N GLU A 53 -22.68 -7.99 -6.15
CA GLU A 53 -23.46 -9.02 -6.83
C GLU A 53 -24.26 -9.92 -5.88
N GLY A 54 -23.82 -10.06 -4.62
CA GLY A 54 -24.51 -10.88 -3.61
C GLY A 54 -25.67 -10.18 -2.88
N LYS A 55 -26.13 -9.02 -3.36
CA LYS A 55 -27.12 -8.17 -2.70
C LYS A 55 -28.22 -7.76 -3.67
#